data_AF-A0A2E2GD11-F1
#
_entry.id   AF-A0A2E2GD11-F1
#
_cell.length_a   1.000
_cell.length_b   1.000
_cell.length_c   1.000
_cell.angle_alpha   90.00
_cell.angle_beta   90.00
_cell.angle_gamma   90.00
#
_symmetry.space_group_name_H-M   'P 1'
#
loop_
_entity.id
_entity.type
_entity.pdbx_description
1 polymer ?
#
loop_
_entity_poly.entity_id
_entity_poly.type
_entity_poly.pdbx_seq_one_letter_code
_entity_poly.pdbx_strand_id
1 'polypeptide(L)'
;MANPYHDHNLALLAHLRGILLAMGETEQVSEESHALFLERFDELIMNLQDVPEERHMGQDMICQVFHRYPQIAHLVPRDLLWYFGGDCLHFMPDEEIEIFQQLEERRYEAEQNDEPFDWNMERQLMSMPEESPRH
;
A
#
# COMPACT_ATOMS: atom_id res chain seq x y z
N MET A 1 20.52 2.13 -4.92
CA MET A 1 19.91 3.42 -4.56
C MET A 1 18.63 3.06 -3.83
N ALA A 2 18.46 3.53 -2.59
CA ALA A 2 17.21 3.33 -1.85
C ALA A 2 16.10 3.97 -2.69
N ASN A 3 15.11 3.17 -3.11
CA ASN A 3 14.01 3.67 -3.91
C ASN A 3 13.02 4.31 -2.93
N PRO A 4 12.86 5.65 -2.90
CA PRO A 4 12.01 6.32 -1.92
C PRO A 4 10.56 5.80 -1.94
N TYR A 5 10.11 5.36 -3.11
CA TYR A 5 8.81 4.71 -3.29
C TYR A 5 8.75 3.35 -2.57
N HIS A 6 9.81 2.56 -2.61
CA HIS A 6 9.88 1.28 -1.90
C HIS A 6 9.92 1.48 -0.37
N ASP A 7 10.76 2.39 0.12
CA ASP A 7 10.82 2.74 1.55
C ASP A 7 9.46 3.26 2.08
N HIS A 8 8.75 4.05 1.28
CA HIS A 8 7.40 4.50 1.61
C HIS A 8 6.42 3.33 1.76
N ASN A 9 6.43 2.39 0.81
CA ASN A 9 5.56 1.21 0.85
C ASN A 9 5.88 0.30 2.04
N LEU A 10 7.16 0.14 2.40
CA LEU A 10 7.55 -0.58 3.61
C LEU A 10 7.01 0.08 4.89
N ALA A 11 7.05 1.43 4.96
CA ALA A 11 6.47 2.15 6.09
C ALA A 11 4.94 1.97 6.17
N LEU A 12 4.24 1.91 5.03
CA LEU A 12 2.81 1.62 4.97
C LEU A 12 2.49 0.19 5.44
N LEU A 13 3.31 -0.80 5.07
CA LEU A 13 3.18 -2.17 5.57
C LEU A 13 3.37 -2.23 7.09
N ALA A 14 4.38 -1.54 7.63
CA ALA A 14 4.61 -1.47 9.07
C ALA A 14 3.43 -0.81 9.81
N HIS A 15 2.81 0.21 9.20
CA HIS A 15 1.60 0.82 9.74
C HIS A 15 0.42 -0.18 9.74
N LEU A 16 0.19 -0.89 8.64
CA LEU A 16 -0.86 -1.91 8.55
C LEU A 16 -0.65 -3.03 9.58
N ARG A 17 0.59 -3.46 9.80
CA ARG A 17 0.95 -4.42 10.88
C ARG A 17 0.48 -3.94 12.25
N GLY A 18 0.67 -2.65 12.56
CA GLY A 18 0.20 -2.05 13.81
C GLY A 18 -1.32 -2.13 13.97
N ILE A 19 -2.06 -1.90 12.88
CA ILE A 19 -3.53 -2.05 12.87
C ILE A 19 -3.90 -3.51 13.12
N LEU A 20 -3.27 -4.45 12.41
CA LEU A 20 -3.52 -5.88 12.55
C LEU A 20 -3.28 -6.36 13.99
N LEU A 21 -2.20 -5.89 14.63
CA LEU A 21 -1.90 -6.20 16.02
C LEU A 21 -3.02 -5.77 16.96
N ALA A 22 -3.55 -4.56 16.79
CA ALA A 22 -4.67 -4.06 17.57
C ALA A 22 -5.97 -4.86 17.32
N MET A 23 -6.16 -5.39 16.10
CA MET A 23 -7.30 -6.25 15.79
C MET A 23 -7.26 -7.56 16.59
N GLY A 24 -6.07 -8.15 16.76
CA GLY A 24 -5.87 -9.35 17.56
C GLY A 24 -6.35 -9.23 19.01
N GLU A 25 -6.28 -8.03 19.59
CA GLU A 25 -6.75 -7.75 20.95
C GLU A 25 -8.28 -7.57 21.04
N THR A 26 -8.95 -7.33 19.90
CA THR A 26 -10.38 -6.96 19.85
C THR A 26 -11.29 -8.04 19.24
N GLU A 27 -10.74 -9.03 18.52
CA GLU A 27 -11.50 -9.95 17.67
C GLU A 27 -11.72 -11.36 18.24
N GLN A 28 -12.81 -12.00 17.77
CA GLN A 28 -13.20 -13.40 17.96
C GLN A 28 -12.45 -14.38 17.03
N VAL A 29 -11.27 -14.02 16.54
CA VAL A 29 -10.42 -14.90 15.73
C VAL A 29 -9.63 -15.79 16.69
N SER A 30 -9.46 -17.09 16.38
CA SER A 30 -8.61 -17.96 17.18
C SER A 30 -7.22 -17.33 17.35
N GLU A 31 -6.83 -17.06 18.59
CA GLU A 31 -5.63 -16.34 18.99
C GLU A 31 -4.37 -16.91 18.29
N GLU A 32 -4.31 -18.25 18.19
CA GLU A 32 -3.24 -18.99 17.53
C GLU A 32 -3.16 -18.70 16.02
N SER A 33 -4.30 -18.63 15.34
CA SER A 33 -4.33 -18.33 13.90
C SER A 33 -4.04 -16.86 13.60
N HIS A 34 -4.32 -15.95 14.54
CA HIS A 34 -3.97 -14.54 14.40
C HIS A 34 -2.47 -14.32 14.62
N ALA A 35 -1.91 -14.91 15.68
CA ALA A 35 -0.48 -14.83 15.98
C ALA A 35 0.37 -15.34 14.81
N LEU A 36 0.03 -16.51 14.25
CA LEU A 36 0.73 -17.07 13.09
C LEU A 36 0.62 -16.17 11.85
N PHE A 37 -0.51 -15.48 11.66
CA PHE A 37 -0.68 -14.55 10.55
C PHE A 37 0.25 -13.34 10.70
N LEU A 38 0.36 -12.79 11.92
CA LEU A 38 1.27 -11.68 12.21
C LEU A 38 2.73 -12.10 12.01
N GLU A 39 3.14 -13.29 12.45
CA GLU A 39 4.49 -13.81 12.22
C GLU A 39 4.81 -13.89 10.73
N ARG A 40 3.89 -14.43 9.92
CA ARG A 40 4.07 -14.47 8.45
C ARG A 40 4.08 -13.10 7.81
N PHE A 41 3.33 -12.14 8.35
CA PHE A 41 3.33 -10.76 7.88
C PHE A 41 4.69 -10.08 8.17
N ASP A 42 5.30 -10.39 9.32
CA ASP A 42 6.62 -9.88 9.70
C ASP A 42 7.72 -10.46 8.82
N GLU A 43 7.68 -11.77 8.57
CA GLU A 43 8.59 -12.41 7.61
C GLU A 43 8.50 -11.80 6.22
N LEU A 44 7.28 -11.51 5.75
CA LEU A 44 7.07 -10.83 4.47
C LEU A 44 7.72 -9.44 4.44
N ILE A 45 7.53 -8.62 5.49
CA ILE A 45 8.15 -7.29 5.55
C ILE A 45 9.67 -7.42 5.47
N MET A 46 10.26 -8.33 6.25
CA MET A 46 11.71 -8.55 6.25
C MET A 46 12.20 -8.98 4.87
N ASN A 47 11.54 -9.94 4.23
CA ASN A 47 11.94 -10.41 2.91
C ASN A 47 11.80 -9.32 1.84
N LEU A 48 10.75 -8.50 1.89
CA LEU A 48 10.55 -7.40 0.93
C LEU A 48 11.65 -6.33 1.04
N GLN A 49 12.27 -6.16 2.21
CA GLN A 49 13.42 -5.25 2.38
C GLN A 49 14.66 -5.73 1.61
N ASP A 50 14.89 -7.05 1.57
CA ASP A 50 16.07 -7.65 0.95
C ASP A 50 15.85 -8.02 -0.52
N VAL A 51 14.65 -8.50 -0.89
CA VAL A 51 14.33 -9.06 -2.21
C VAL A 51 13.00 -8.50 -2.74
N PRO A 52 13.04 -7.46 -3.59
CA PRO A 52 11.83 -6.85 -4.16
C PRO A 52 11.13 -7.74 -5.19
N GLU A 53 11.66 -8.92 -5.55
CA GLU A 53 11.01 -9.91 -6.43
C GLU A 53 9.91 -10.72 -5.72
N GLU A 54 9.87 -10.72 -4.38
CA GLU A 54 8.85 -11.42 -3.58
C GLU A 54 7.49 -10.71 -3.54
N ARG A 55 7.20 -9.79 -4.48
CA ARG A 55 5.92 -9.04 -4.51
C ARG A 55 4.70 -9.94 -4.57
N HIS A 56 4.80 -11.11 -5.20
CA HIS A 56 3.71 -12.08 -5.26
C HIS A 56 3.29 -12.56 -3.87
N MET A 57 4.25 -12.79 -2.95
CA MET A 57 3.93 -13.16 -1.57
C MET A 57 3.21 -12.04 -0.84
N GLY A 58 3.59 -10.78 -1.12
CA GLY A 58 2.92 -9.62 -0.57
C GLY A 58 1.50 -9.43 -1.11
N GLN A 59 1.29 -9.68 -2.39
CA GLN A 59 -0.03 -9.68 -3.01
C GLN A 59 -0.98 -10.68 -2.33
N ASP A 60 -0.56 -11.94 -2.21
CA ASP A 60 -1.33 -12.98 -1.51
C ASP A 60 -1.64 -12.61 -0.06
N MET A 61 -0.67 -11.98 0.62
CA MET A 61 -0.83 -11.55 2.01
C MET A 61 -1.86 -10.43 2.13
N ILE A 62 -1.78 -9.39 1.30
CA ILE A 62 -2.74 -8.29 1.29
C ILE A 62 -4.14 -8.81 0.95
N CYS A 63 -4.27 -9.66 -0.07
CA CYS A 63 -5.55 -10.32 -0.37
C CYS A 63 -6.11 -11.03 0.87
N GLN A 64 -5.30 -11.79 1.60
CA GLN A 64 -5.74 -12.44 2.85
C GLN A 64 -6.18 -11.44 3.93
N VAL A 65 -5.54 -10.27 4.04
CA VAL A 65 -5.97 -9.20 4.96
C VAL A 65 -7.41 -8.77 4.65
N PHE A 66 -7.76 -8.54 3.38
CA PHE A 66 -9.13 -8.16 3.00
C PHE A 66 -10.17 -9.23 3.32
N HIS A 67 -9.82 -10.51 3.11
CA HIS A 67 -10.72 -11.63 3.40
C HIS A 67 -10.89 -11.87 4.91
N ARG A 68 -9.81 -11.72 5.69
CA ARG A 68 -9.79 -12.03 7.12
C ARG A 68 -10.28 -10.88 7.98
N TYR A 69 -9.96 -9.65 7.59
CA TYR A 69 -10.29 -8.43 8.32
C TYR A 69 -11.04 -7.43 7.42
N PRO A 70 -12.23 -7.77 6.91
CA PRO A 70 -13.02 -6.87 6.06
C PRO A 70 -13.32 -5.52 6.74
N GLN A 71 -13.36 -5.49 8.07
CA GLN A 71 -13.57 -4.27 8.85
C GLN A 71 -12.43 -3.26 8.71
N ILE A 72 -11.18 -3.70 8.47
CA ILE A 72 -10.04 -2.79 8.25
C ILE A 72 -9.73 -2.60 6.76
N ALA A 73 -10.52 -3.16 5.85
CA ALA A 73 -10.30 -3.05 4.40
C ALA A 73 -10.15 -1.59 3.94
N HIS A 74 -10.93 -0.68 4.52
CA HIS A 74 -10.86 0.76 4.24
C HIS A 74 -9.66 1.47 4.87
N LEU A 75 -8.98 0.82 5.83
CA LEU A 75 -7.75 1.32 6.46
C LEU A 75 -6.50 0.87 5.72
N VAL A 76 -6.61 -0.10 4.80
CA VAL A 76 -5.49 -0.54 3.97
C VAL A 76 -5.11 0.59 3.02
N PRO A 77 -3.84 1.06 3.04
CA PRO A 77 -3.38 2.10 2.14
C PRO A 77 -3.51 1.67 0.67
N ARG A 78 -4.13 2.51 -0.16
CA ARG A 78 -4.31 2.26 -1.61
C ARG A 78 -2.99 2.14 -2.35
N ASP A 79 -1.95 2.86 -1.91
CA ASP A 79 -0.60 2.71 -2.45
C ASP A 79 -0.06 1.29 -2.36
N LEU A 80 -0.41 0.53 -1.31
CA LEU A 80 -0.03 -0.88 -1.23
C LEU A 80 -0.72 -1.71 -2.32
N LEU A 81 -2.00 -1.43 -2.59
CA LEU A 81 -2.74 -2.12 -3.65
C LEU A 81 -2.11 -1.86 -5.02
N TRP A 82 -1.72 -0.61 -5.28
CA TRP A 82 -1.00 -0.24 -6.49
C TRP A 82 0.41 -0.83 -6.55
N TYR A 83 1.14 -0.81 -5.44
CA TYR A 83 2.51 -1.32 -5.33
C TYR A 83 2.61 -2.82 -5.61
N PHE A 84 1.69 -3.62 -5.06
CA PHE A 84 1.63 -5.06 -5.33
C PHE A 84 0.97 -5.37 -6.67
N GLY A 85 0.00 -4.56 -7.10
CA GLY A 85 -0.70 -4.74 -8.37
C GLY A 85 -1.49 -6.05 -8.46
N GLY A 86 -1.84 -6.44 -9.69
CA GLY A 86 -2.56 -7.68 -10.01
C GLY A 86 -3.86 -7.83 -9.21
N ASP A 87 -3.99 -8.91 -8.42
CA ASP A 87 -5.21 -9.20 -7.68
C ASP A 87 -5.57 -8.13 -6.63
N CYS A 88 -4.58 -7.39 -6.11
CA CYS A 88 -4.82 -6.30 -5.18
C CYS A 88 -5.60 -5.13 -5.82
N LEU A 89 -5.46 -4.94 -7.14
CA LEU A 89 -6.18 -3.89 -7.85
C LEU A 89 -7.68 -4.14 -7.90
N HIS A 90 -8.14 -5.39 -7.74
CA HIS A 90 -9.57 -5.69 -7.63
C HIS A 90 -10.24 -5.06 -6.40
N PHE A 91 -9.47 -4.71 -5.38
CA PHE A 91 -9.97 -4.00 -4.19
C PHE A 91 -9.89 -2.46 -4.34
N MET A 92 -9.36 -1.97 -5.46
CA MET A 92 -9.29 -0.54 -5.78
C MET A 92 -10.41 -0.17 -6.77
N PRO A 93 -11.20 0.88 -6.53
CA PRO A 93 -12.20 1.34 -7.50
C PRO A 93 -11.54 1.94 -8.73
N ASP A 94 -12.21 1.88 -9.88
CA ASP A 94 -11.67 2.34 -11.17
C ASP A 94 -11.22 3.82 -11.13
N GLU A 95 -11.97 4.68 -10.46
CA GLU A 95 -11.64 6.11 -10.29
C GLU A 95 -10.26 6.32 -9.65
N GLU A 96 -9.90 5.45 -8.70
CA GLU A 96 -8.58 5.50 -8.06
C GLU A 96 -7.51 4.93 -8.97
N ILE A 97 -7.81 3.85 -9.68
CA ILE A 97 -6.89 3.29 -10.68
C ILE A 97 -6.50 4.37 -11.70
N GLU A 98 -7.46 5.18 -12.16
CA GLU A 98 -7.18 6.30 -13.07
C GLU A 98 -6.26 7.37 -12.45
N ILE A 99 -6.41 7.70 -11.16
CA ILE A 99 -5.53 8.63 -10.44
C ILE A 99 -4.11 8.06 -10.36
N PHE A 100 -3.96 6.79 -9.98
CA PHE A 100 -2.67 6.14 -9.85
C PHE A 100 -1.97 5.94 -11.21
N GLN A 101 -2.72 5.69 -12.28
CA GLN A 101 -2.19 5.68 -13.64
C GLN A 101 -1.61 7.04 -14.03
N GLN A 102 -2.34 8.14 -13.78
CA GLN A 102 -1.84 9.49 -14.05
C GLN A 102 -0.60 9.83 -13.22
N LEU A 103 -0.52 9.38 -11.97
CA LEU A 103 0.68 9.54 -11.13
C LEU A 103 1.89 8.84 -11.73
N GLU A 104 1.72 7.62 -12.22
CA GLU A 104 2.78 6.87 -12.89
C GLU A 104 3.21 7.52 -14.20
N GLU A 105 2.28 8.03 -15.00
CA GLU A 105 2.61 8.79 -16.20
C GLU A 105 3.48 10.00 -15.88
N ARG A 106 3.08 10.82 -14.88
CA ARG A 106 3.89 11.96 -14.44
C ARG A 106 5.25 11.55 -13.89
N ARG A 107 5.33 10.45 -13.14
CA ARG A 107 6.59 9.89 -12.64
C ARG A 107 7.52 9.55 -13.81
N TYR A 108 6.97 8.90 -14.84
CA TYR A 108 7.71 8.53 -16.02
C TYR A 108 8.15 9.76 -16.82
N GLU A 109 7.29 10.76 -17.01
CA GLU A 109 7.64 12.02 -17.66
C GLU A 109 8.76 12.77 -16.91
N ALA A 110 8.66 12.87 -15.59
CA ALA A 110 9.70 13.47 -14.76
C ALA A 110 11.02 12.70 -14.85
N GLU A 111 10.99 11.36 -14.84
CA GLU A 111 12.18 10.52 -15.05
C GLU A 111 12.81 10.73 -16.43
N GLN A 112 12.01 10.85 -17.50
CA GLN A 112 12.50 11.16 -18.84
C GLN A 112 13.11 12.57 -18.94
N ASN A 113 12.60 13.51 -18.15
CA ASN A 113 13.06 14.90 -18.11
C ASN A 113 14.19 15.13 -17.07
N ASP A 114 14.62 14.10 -16.33
CA ASP A 114 15.58 14.19 -15.22
C ASP A 114 15.12 15.15 -14.09
N GLU A 115 13.80 15.26 -13.90
CA GLU A 115 13.18 16.11 -12.88
C GLU A 115 12.94 15.33 -11.57
N PRO A 116 13.07 15.99 -10.40
CA PRO A 116 12.75 15.36 -9.13
C PRO A 116 11.23 15.11 -9.04
N PHE A 117 10.85 13.85 -8.84
CA PHE A 117 9.45 13.46 -8.66
C PHE A 117 9.21 12.97 -7.23
N ASP A 118 8.30 13.61 -6.51
CA ASP A 118 7.86 13.18 -5.18
C ASP A 118 6.44 12.57 -5.27
N TRP A 119 6.38 11.25 -5.14
CA TRP A 119 5.13 10.48 -5.22
C TRP A 119 4.07 10.95 -4.21
N ASN A 120 4.48 11.21 -2.95
CA ASN A 120 3.52 11.60 -1.92
C ASN A 120 2.98 13.00 -2.16
N MET A 121 3.86 13.92 -2.58
CA MET A 121 3.48 15.29 -2.90
C MET A 121 2.51 15.32 -4.08
N GLU A 122 2.85 14.64 -5.18
CA GLU A 122 2.00 14.59 -6.38
C GLU A 122 0.65 13.92 -6.11
N ARG A 123 0.64 12.84 -5.33
CA ARG A 123 -0.62 12.18 -4.90
C ARG A 123 -1.48 13.12 -4.07
N GLN A 124 -0.89 13.89 -3.14
CA GLN A 124 -1.62 14.90 -2.38
C GLN A 124 -2.19 15.99 -3.28
N LEU A 125 -1.42 16.48 -4.25
CA LEU A 125 -1.89 17.48 -5.21
C LEU A 125 -3.05 16.98 -6.07
N MET A 126 -3.06 15.71 -6.48
CA MET A 126 -4.18 15.10 -7.21
C MET A 126 -5.40 14.82 -6.33
N SER A 127 -5.17 14.51 -5.05
CA SER A 127 -6.24 14.23 -4.08
C SER A 127 -6.89 15.50 -3.52
N MET A 128 -6.20 16.64 -3.62
CA MET A 128 -6.76 17.94 -3.31
C MET A 128 -7.71 18.33 -4.46
N PRO A 129 -9.03 18.46 -4.23
CA PRO A 129 -9.86 19.16 -5.20
C PRO A 129 -9.26 20.55 -5.35
N GLU A 130 -9.16 21.08 -6.58
CA GLU A 130 -8.68 22.44 -6.84
C GLU A 130 -9.43 23.43 -5.94
N GLU A 131 -8.91 23.73 -4.74
CA GLU A 131 -9.30 24.89 -3.96
C GLU A 131 -8.72 26.08 -4.72
N SER A 132 -9.43 26.42 -5.80
CA SER A 132 -9.34 27.69 -6.48
C SER A 132 -9.36 28.77 -5.39
N PRO A 133 -8.32 29.61 -5.28
CA PRO A 133 -8.43 30.80 -4.46
C PRO A 133 -9.40 31.74 -5.20
N ARG A 134 -10.69 31.63 -4.90
CA ARG A 134 -11.64 32.69 -5.23
C ARG A 134 -11.38 33.85 -4.27
N HIS A 135 -10.53 34.75 -4.76
CA HIS A 135 -10.58 36.22 -4.67
C HIS A 135 -11.36 36.86 -3.51
#